data_AF-A0A0A2MAH2-F1
#
_entry.id   AF-A0A0A2MAH2-F1
#
_cell.length_a   1.000
_cell.length_b   1.000
_cell.length_c   1.000
_cell.angle_alpha   90.00
_cell.angle_beta   90.00
_cell.angle_gamma   90.00
#
_symmetry.space_group_name_H-M   'P 1'
#
loop_
_entity.id
_entity.type
_entity.pdbx_description
1 polymer ?
#
loop_
_entity_poly.entity_id
_entity_poly.type
_entity_poly.pdbx_seq_one_letter_code
_entity_poly.pdbx_strand_id
1 'polypeptide(L)'
;MLPNINYLAIMTCFALTLTACTTTPDNHAGELNAKASLPDSFNFKSKGLHVIASSINKRENITAVLYGNAAAQKFAREAVPADSVGVVMTLVTWNQEDDGRWFGARIPGDLLCAETVTITGKSAAPQIKFELFNGALLTRETNTDGIDTAQRIKYILGQKASILPQ
;
A
#
# COMPACT_ATOMS: atom_id res chain seq x y z
N MET A 1 -21.70 55.60 -41.03
CA MET A 1 -22.04 55.27 -39.62
C MET A 1 -21.08 54.15 -39.19
N LEU A 2 -19.99 54.49 -38.51
CA LEU A 2 -18.99 53.50 -38.06
C LEU A 2 -19.42 52.98 -36.67
N PRO A 3 -19.37 51.66 -36.42
CA PRO A 3 -19.77 51.11 -35.13
C PRO A 3 -18.76 51.49 -34.04
N ASN A 4 -19.27 51.94 -32.88
CA ASN A 4 -18.47 52.15 -31.68
C ASN A 4 -17.98 50.80 -31.16
N ILE A 5 -16.73 50.45 -31.47
CA ILE A 5 -16.10 49.24 -30.97
C ILE A 5 -15.71 49.47 -29.52
N ASN A 6 -16.30 48.69 -28.62
CA ASN A 6 -16.11 48.83 -27.18
C ASN A 6 -14.82 48.12 -26.74
N TYR A 7 -13.68 48.82 -26.88
CA TYR A 7 -12.32 48.30 -26.63
C TYR A 7 -12.14 47.70 -25.22
N LEU A 8 -12.93 48.13 -24.24
CA LEU A 8 -12.91 47.59 -22.89
C LEU A 8 -13.35 46.12 -22.87
N ALA A 9 -14.40 45.75 -23.61
CA ALA A 9 -14.89 44.37 -23.68
C ALA A 9 -13.88 43.44 -24.39
N ILE A 10 -13.16 43.95 -25.39
CA ILE A 10 -12.11 43.22 -26.10
C ILE A 10 -10.93 42.95 -25.17
N MET A 11 -10.50 43.95 -24.40
CA MET A 11 -9.44 43.80 -23.40
C MET A 11 -9.81 42.79 -22.30
N THR A 12 -11.06 42.79 -21.81
CA THR A 12 -11.50 41.82 -20.79
C THR A 12 -11.54 40.39 -21.34
N CYS A 13 -11.97 40.19 -22.58
CA CYS A 13 -11.96 38.86 -23.21
C CYS A 13 -10.53 38.35 -23.44
N PHE A 14 -9.59 39.23 -23.83
CA PHE A 14 -8.20 38.86 -24.04
C PHE A 14 -7.51 38.49 -22.71
N ALA A 15 -7.80 39.20 -21.62
CA ALA A 15 -7.28 38.89 -20.29
C ALA A 15 -7.74 37.51 -19.77
N LEU A 16 -8.96 37.07 -20.11
CA LEU A 16 -9.49 35.75 -19.73
C LEU A 16 -8.84 34.59 -20.49
N THR A 17 -8.25 34.84 -21.66
CA THR A 17 -7.53 33.79 -22.42
C THR A 17 -6.11 33.52 -21.91
N LEU A 18 -5.52 34.46 -21.17
CA LEU A 18 -4.16 34.34 -20.63
C LEU A 18 -4.10 33.61 -19.28
N THR A 19 -5.24 33.43 -18.60
CA THR A 19 -5.35 32.66 -17.35
C THR A 19 -5.85 31.23 -17.56
N ALA A 20 -6.03 30.81 -18.82
CA ALA A 20 -6.27 29.41 -19.16
C ALA A 20 -4.97 28.62 -18.94
N CYS A 21 -4.72 28.23 -17.69
CA CYS A 21 -3.68 27.27 -17.36
C CYS A 21 -3.92 25.98 -18.16
N THR A 22 -3.10 25.73 -19.16
CA THR A 22 -2.98 24.43 -19.80
C THR A 22 -2.32 23.48 -18.81
N THR A 23 -3.09 22.96 -17.85
CA THR A 23 -2.71 21.69 -17.24
C THR A 23 -2.91 20.65 -18.31
N THR A 24 -1.81 20.21 -18.94
CA THR A 24 -1.83 19.01 -19.77
C THR A 24 -2.47 17.91 -18.93
N PRO A 25 -3.54 17.24 -19.41
CA PRO A 25 -4.08 16.09 -18.72
C PRO A 25 -2.93 15.11 -18.54
N ASP A 26 -2.59 14.81 -17.29
CA ASP A 26 -1.55 13.87 -16.96
C ASP A 26 -2.06 12.46 -17.26
N ASN A 27 -2.02 12.09 -18.54
CA ASN A 27 -2.63 10.88 -19.07
C ASN A 27 -1.63 9.72 -19.01
N HIS A 28 -1.21 9.36 -17.80
CA HIS A 28 -0.45 8.15 -17.49
C HIS A 28 -1.23 6.83 -17.74
N ALA A 29 -2.17 6.81 -18.69
CA ALA A 29 -2.99 5.64 -19.00
C ALA A 29 -2.11 4.48 -19.50
N GLY A 30 -2.15 3.35 -18.79
CA GLY A 30 -1.32 2.18 -19.08
C GLY A 30 0.01 2.14 -18.33
N GLU A 31 0.37 3.20 -17.60
CA GLU A 31 1.57 3.21 -16.76
C GLU A 31 1.31 2.59 -15.38
N LEU A 32 2.27 1.79 -14.94
CA LEU A 32 2.29 1.22 -13.59
C LEU A 32 2.58 2.32 -12.56
N ASN A 33 2.01 2.16 -11.36
CA ASN A 33 2.25 3.08 -10.26
C ASN A 33 3.67 2.91 -9.71
N ALA A 34 4.60 3.70 -10.22
CA ALA A 34 6.02 3.63 -9.88
C ALA A 34 6.31 3.92 -8.39
N LYS A 35 5.53 4.79 -7.74
CA LYS A 35 5.71 5.11 -6.31
C LYS A 35 5.35 3.94 -5.39
N ALA A 36 4.32 3.20 -5.77
CA ALA A 36 3.87 2.02 -5.03
C ALA A 36 4.71 0.77 -5.34
N SER A 37 5.58 0.82 -6.36
CA SER A 37 6.45 -0.30 -6.73
C SER A 37 7.36 -0.69 -5.58
N LEU A 38 7.58 -2.00 -5.46
CA LEU A 38 8.54 -2.55 -4.50
C LEU A 38 9.94 -2.59 -5.10
N PRO A 39 10.99 -2.48 -4.28
CA PRO A 39 12.35 -2.65 -4.76
C PRO A 39 12.57 -4.08 -5.25
N ASP A 40 13.44 -4.26 -6.24
CA ASP A 40 13.76 -5.58 -6.82
C ASP A 40 14.25 -6.61 -5.80
N SER A 41 14.87 -6.12 -4.71
CA SER A 41 15.30 -6.94 -3.57
C SER A 41 14.14 -7.64 -2.86
N PHE A 42 12.91 -7.14 -3.03
CA PHE A 42 11.69 -7.66 -2.43
C PHE A 42 10.80 -8.36 -3.46
N ASN A 43 11.20 -9.57 -3.86
CA ASN A 43 10.45 -10.38 -4.83
C ASN A 43 9.54 -11.41 -4.12
N PHE A 44 8.22 -11.19 -4.14
CA PHE A 44 7.24 -12.10 -3.53
C PHE A 44 7.24 -13.50 -4.17
N LYS A 45 7.36 -13.57 -5.50
CA LYS A 45 7.25 -14.83 -6.25
C LYS A 45 8.39 -15.78 -5.90
N SER A 46 9.62 -15.27 -5.83
CA SER A 46 10.78 -16.09 -5.44
C SER A 46 10.70 -16.55 -3.97
N LYS A 47 10.00 -15.79 -3.12
CA LYS A 47 9.73 -16.12 -1.72
C LYS A 47 8.47 -17.00 -1.51
N GLY A 48 7.74 -17.34 -2.59
CA GLY A 48 6.50 -18.11 -2.51
C GLY A 48 5.37 -17.40 -1.73
N LEU A 49 5.39 -16.06 -1.72
CA LEU A 49 4.42 -15.24 -1.00
C LEU A 49 3.26 -14.86 -1.93
N HIS A 50 2.04 -15.01 -1.42
CA HIS A 50 0.80 -14.68 -2.10
C HIS A 50 -0.04 -13.74 -1.26
N VAL A 51 -0.90 -12.94 -1.89
CA VAL A 51 -1.84 -12.07 -1.18
C VAL A 51 -2.78 -12.92 -0.33
N ILE A 52 -2.89 -12.55 0.95
CA ILE A 52 -3.83 -13.14 1.93
C ILE A 52 -5.00 -12.18 2.13
N ALA A 53 -4.71 -10.90 2.36
CA ALA A 53 -5.71 -9.88 2.64
C ALA A 53 -5.18 -8.49 2.29
N SER A 54 -6.09 -7.53 2.14
CA SER A 54 -5.76 -6.11 2.00
C SER A 54 -6.62 -5.29 2.95
N SER A 55 -6.09 -4.17 3.43
CA SER A 55 -6.82 -3.24 4.28
C SER A 55 -6.55 -1.79 3.88
N ILE A 56 -7.52 -0.93 4.14
CA ILE A 56 -7.46 0.51 3.92
C ILE A 56 -7.81 1.17 5.25
N ASN A 57 -6.91 2.00 5.76
CA ASN A 57 -7.19 2.85 6.91
C ASN A 57 -7.29 4.30 6.44
N LYS A 58 -8.54 4.78 6.35
CA LYS A 58 -8.83 6.15 5.89
C LYS A 58 -8.40 7.23 6.89
N ARG A 59 -8.38 6.91 8.19
CA ARG A 59 -7.97 7.87 9.23
C ARG A 59 -6.48 8.15 9.14
N GLU A 60 -5.69 7.09 9.02
CA GLU A 60 -4.24 7.17 8.94
C GLU A 60 -3.73 7.38 7.50
N ASN A 61 -4.64 7.42 6.52
CA ASN A 61 -4.34 7.57 5.11
C ASN A 61 -3.31 6.54 4.59
N ILE A 62 -3.49 5.27 4.96
CA ILE A 62 -2.62 4.16 4.54
C ILE A 62 -3.41 3.00 3.93
N THR A 63 -2.76 2.28 3.03
CA THR A 63 -3.23 0.99 2.49
C THR A 63 -2.19 -0.06 2.82
N ALA A 64 -2.62 -1.25 3.20
CA ALA A 64 -1.73 -2.36 3.47
C ALA A 64 -2.20 -3.64 2.77
N VAL A 65 -1.24 -4.45 2.36
CA VAL A 65 -1.47 -5.78 1.79
C VAL A 65 -0.67 -6.80 2.58
N LEU A 66 -1.37 -7.80 3.10
CA LEU A 66 -0.78 -8.93 3.78
C LEU A 66 -0.48 -10.01 2.76
N TYR A 67 0.78 -10.41 2.70
CA TYR A 67 1.27 -11.53 1.91
C TYR A 67 1.66 -12.68 2.84
N GLY A 68 1.61 -13.91 2.33
CA GLY A 68 2.13 -15.05 3.07
C GLY A 68 2.33 -16.28 2.20
N ASN A 69 3.12 -17.22 2.73
CA ASN A 69 3.36 -18.50 2.10
C ASN A 69 2.15 -19.44 2.24
N ALA A 70 2.24 -20.66 1.68
CA ALA A 70 1.15 -21.63 1.74
C ALA A 70 0.70 -21.97 3.18
N ALA A 71 1.65 -22.07 4.12
CA ALA A 71 1.35 -22.29 5.53
C ALA A 71 0.57 -21.10 6.13
N ALA A 72 0.99 -19.87 5.84
CA ALA A 72 0.30 -18.67 6.27
C ALA A 72 -1.13 -18.55 5.71
N GLN A 73 -1.35 -18.97 4.46
CA GLN A 73 -2.70 -18.99 3.89
C GLN A 73 -3.62 -19.99 4.61
N LYS A 74 -3.12 -21.18 4.95
CA LYS A 74 -3.87 -22.17 5.73
C LYS A 74 -4.17 -21.61 7.13
N PHE A 75 -3.13 -21.08 7.79
CA PHE A 75 -3.24 -20.44 9.10
C PHE A 75 -4.30 -19.32 9.12
N ALA A 76 -4.32 -18.45 8.10
CA ALA A 76 -5.25 -17.32 8.01
C ALA A 76 -6.71 -17.73 7.70
N ARG A 77 -6.95 -18.95 7.22
CA ARG A 77 -8.30 -19.49 6.97
C ARG A 77 -8.90 -20.22 8.17
N GLU A 78 -8.06 -20.73 9.07
CA GLU A 78 -8.51 -21.51 10.21
C GLU A 78 -8.95 -20.61 11.38
N ALA A 79 -9.96 -21.05 12.15
CA ALA A 79 -10.36 -20.39 13.38
C ALA A 79 -9.34 -20.65 14.51
N VAL A 80 -8.83 -21.88 14.59
CA VAL A 80 -7.78 -22.33 15.50
C VAL A 80 -6.74 -23.10 14.68
N PRO A 81 -5.59 -22.49 14.37
CA PRO A 81 -4.57 -23.13 13.55
C PRO A 81 -3.98 -24.36 14.25
N ALA A 82 -4.05 -25.53 13.61
CA ALA A 82 -3.55 -26.78 14.20
C ALA A 82 -2.01 -26.87 14.20
N ASP A 83 -1.37 -26.23 13.24
CA ASP A 83 0.09 -26.09 13.15
C ASP A 83 0.44 -24.72 12.55
N SER A 84 1.33 -24.01 13.24
CA SER A 84 1.82 -22.68 12.84
C SER A 84 3.28 -22.69 12.42
N VAL A 85 3.95 -23.85 12.45
CA VAL A 85 5.37 -23.97 12.06
C VAL A 85 5.54 -23.57 10.61
N GLY A 86 6.52 -22.71 10.33
CA GLY A 86 6.86 -22.30 8.98
C GLY A 86 5.91 -21.26 8.37
N VAL A 87 4.96 -20.72 9.16
CA VAL A 87 4.16 -19.57 8.74
C VAL A 87 5.08 -18.37 8.55
N VAL A 88 5.03 -17.80 7.34
CA VAL A 88 5.68 -16.53 7.00
C VAL A 88 4.63 -15.59 6.48
N MET A 89 4.47 -14.46 7.16
CA MET A 89 3.54 -13.39 6.80
C MET A 89 4.30 -12.08 6.68
N THR A 90 4.10 -11.35 5.59
CA THR A 90 4.64 -9.99 5.42
C THR A 90 3.52 -9.01 5.15
N LEU A 91 3.34 -8.03 6.03
CA LEU A 91 2.44 -6.90 5.81
C LEU A 91 3.22 -5.76 5.18
N VAL A 92 2.83 -5.35 3.98
CA VAL A 92 3.44 -4.21 3.30
C VAL A 92 2.47 -3.03 3.36
N THR A 93 2.97 -1.86 3.73
CA THR A 93 2.16 -0.66 3.97
C THR A 93 2.65 0.49 3.12
N TRP A 94 1.71 1.18 2.48
CA TRP A 94 1.91 2.40 1.71
C TRP A 94 1.08 3.52 2.32
N ASN A 95 1.49 4.78 2.11
CA ASN A 95 0.56 5.88 2.24
C ASN A 95 -0.49 5.81 1.09
N GLN A 96 -1.54 6.61 1.20
CA GLN A 96 -2.51 6.80 0.12
C GLN A 96 -2.38 8.21 -0.44
N GLU A 97 -2.41 8.31 -1.77
CA GLU A 97 -2.46 9.56 -2.51
C GLU A 97 -3.71 9.63 -3.39
N ASP A 98 -4.10 10.84 -3.80
CA ASP A 98 -5.22 11.02 -4.70
C ASP A 98 -4.87 10.48 -6.09
N ASP A 99 -5.82 9.79 -6.73
CA ASP A 99 -5.66 9.35 -8.11
C ASP A 99 -5.94 10.53 -9.05
N GLY A 100 -4.90 11.01 -9.73
CA GLY A 100 -5.03 12.06 -10.74
C GLY A 100 -5.93 11.68 -11.93
N ARG A 101 -6.20 10.38 -12.12
CA ARG A 101 -7.01 9.84 -13.23
C ARG A 101 -8.49 9.72 -12.85
N TRP A 102 -8.82 9.61 -11.56
CA TRP A 102 -10.19 9.43 -11.10
C TRP A 102 -10.45 10.26 -9.84
N PHE A 103 -11.26 11.32 -10.00
CA PHE A 103 -11.67 12.17 -8.90
C PHE A 103 -12.30 11.38 -7.75
N GLY A 104 -11.76 11.55 -6.55
CA GLY A 104 -12.21 10.90 -5.32
C GLY A 104 -11.67 9.48 -5.11
N ALA A 105 -10.96 8.90 -6.08
CA ALA A 105 -10.22 7.67 -5.85
C ALA A 105 -8.89 7.96 -5.15
N ARG A 106 -8.45 7.02 -4.32
CA ARG A 106 -7.14 7.03 -3.67
C ARG A 106 -6.38 5.78 -4.04
N ILE A 107 -5.13 5.93 -4.41
CA ILE A 107 -4.22 4.84 -4.76
C ILE A 107 -3.09 4.74 -3.72
N PRO A 108 -2.42 3.58 -3.59
CA PRO A 108 -1.17 3.51 -2.85
C PRO A 108 -0.17 4.52 -3.41
N GLY A 109 0.46 5.31 -2.55
CA GLY A 109 1.56 6.21 -2.92
C GLY A 109 2.90 5.59 -2.54
N ASP A 110 3.69 6.33 -1.75
CA ASP A 110 5.00 5.91 -1.28
C ASP A 110 4.91 4.68 -0.37
N LEU A 111 5.82 3.73 -0.62
CA LEU A 111 6.07 2.60 0.25
C LEU A 111 6.64 3.07 1.59
N LEU A 112 5.93 2.72 2.68
CA LEU A 112 6.31 3.12 4.04
C LEU A 112 7.15 2.05 4.71
N CYS A 113 6.64 0.82 4.75
CA CYS A 113 7.32 -0.27 5.44
C CYS A 113 6.84 -1.66 4.99
N ALA A 114 7.63 -2.67 5.36
CA ALA A 114 7.23 -4.06 5.36
C ALA A 114 7.54 -4.69 6.72
N GLU A 115 6.56 -5.38 7.29
CA GLU A 115 6.68 -6.08 8.57
C GLU A 115 6.53 -7.57 8.34
N THR A 116 7.56 -8.35 8.66
CA THR A 116 7.57 -9.80 8.46
C THR A 116 7.51 -10.52 9.80
N VAL A 117 6.56 -11.43 9.92
CA VAL A 117 6.42 -12.37 11.04
C VAL A 117 6.73 -13.78 10.52
N THR A 118 7.69 -14.44 11.16
CA THR A 118 8.02 -15.84 10.90
C THR A 118 7.81 -16.65 12.16
N ILE A 119 7.04 -17.73 12.07
CA ILE A 119 6.87 -18.68 13.17
C ILE A 119 7.77 -19.89 12.91
N THR A 120 8.74 -20.09 13.79
CA THR A 120 9.58 -21.29 13.84
C THR A 120 9.24 -22.10 15.10
N GLY A 121 9.61 -23.38 15.14
CA GLY A 121 9.30 -24.25 16.28
C GLY A 121 7.84 -24.72 16.32
N LYS A 122 7.62 -25.85 17.01
CA LYS A 122 6.32 -26.56 17.07
C LYS A 122 5.31 -25.84 17.94
N SER A 123 4.02 -26.11 17.72
CA SER A 123 2.90 -25.44 18.39
C SER A 123 2.95 -25.42 19.93
N ALA A 124 3.66 -26.34 20.58
CA ALA A 124 3.84 -26.36 22.04
C ALA A 124 4.83 -25.30 22.56
N ALA A 125 5.71 -24.79 21.71
CA ALA A 125 6.70 -23.76 22.03
C ALA A 125 7.07 -22.96 20.75
N PRO A 126 6.13 -22.18 20.17
CA PRO A 126 6.40 -21.42 18.97
C PRO A 126 7.43 -20.32 19.26
N GLN A 127 8.42 -20.23 18.40
CA GLN A 127 9.39 -19.14 18.34
C GLN A 127 8.93 -18.17 17.26
N ILE A 128 8.69 -16.92 17.61
CA ILE A 128 8.19 -15.92 16.66
C ILE A 128 9.30 -14.90 16.42
N LYS A 129 9.70 -14.77 15.15
CA LYS A 129 10.63 -13.74 14.69
C LYS A 129 9.84 -12.61 14.04
N PHE A 130 10.13 -11.38 14.44
CA PHE A 130 9.62 -10.16 13.82
C PHE A 130 10.76 -9.39 13.16
N GLU A 131 10.52 -8.89 11.95
CA GLU A 131 11.49 -8.12 11.18
C GLU A 131 10.76 -6.93 10.54
N LEU A 132 11.25 -5.72 10.80
CA LEU A 132 10.74 -4.48 10.21
C LEU A 132 11.71 -3.97 9.14
N PHE A 133 11.16 -3.48 8.04
CA PHE A 133 11.88 -2.84 6.96
C PHE A 133 11.20 -1.51 6.62
N ASN A 134 11.98 -0.43 6.50
CA ASN A 134 11.46 0.93 6.37
C ASN A 134 11.85 1.59 5.03
N GLY A 135 10.98 2.47 4.56
CA GLY A 135 11.16 3.32 3.40
C GLY A 135 11.10 2.60 2.06
N ALA A 136 11.28 3.36 0.98
CA ALA A 136 11.16 2.89 -0.41
C ALA A 136 12.12 1.74 -0.76
N LEU A 137 13.28 1.66 -0.10
CA LEU A 137 14.27 0.60 -0.32
C LEU A 137 14.08 -0.62 0.58
N LEU A 138 13.12 -0.57 1.52
CA LEU A 138 12.89 -1.60 2.53
C LEU A 138 14.19 -1.99 3.25
N THR A 139 14.90 -0.99 3.77
CA THR A 139 16.09 -1.23 4.60
C THR A 139 15.66 -1.80 5.93
N ARG A 140 16.32 -2.88 6.37
CA ARG A 140 16.04 -3.53 7.65
C ARG A 140 16.25 -2.55 8.80
N GLU A 141 15.24 -2.43 9.66
CA GLU A 141 15.34 -1.74 10.93
C GLU A 141 16.07 -2.61 11.94
N THR A 142 17.12 -2.05 12.55
CA THR A 142 17.93 -2.72 13.57
C THR A 142 17.50 -2.34 14.98
N ASN A 143 16.86 -1.17 15.13
CA ASN A 143 16.33 -0.70 16.38
C ASN A 143 14.79 -0.64 16.34
N THR A 144 14.15 -1.56 17.05
CA THR A 144 12.69 -1.59 17.20
C THR A 144 12.22 -0.98 18.52
N ASP A 145 13.08 -0.23 19.23
CA ASP A 145 12.73 0.47 20.46
C ASP A 145 11.58 1.46 20.17
N GLY A 146 10.55 1.44 21.02
CA GLY A 146 9.34 2.24 20.83
C GLY A 146 8.28 1.62 19.91
N ILE A 147 8.57 0.47 19.29
CA ILE A 147 7.57 -0.31 18.54
C ILE A 147 7.00 -1.39 19.45
N ASP A 148 5.68 -1.39 19.65
CA ASP A 148 4.99 -2.50 20.32
C ASP A 148 4.94 -3.72 19.39
N THR A 149 6.06 -4.44 19.36
CA THR A 149 6.25 -5.62 18.52
C THR A 149 5.23 -6.72 18.84
N ALA A 150 4.81 -6.85 20.10
CA ALA A 150 3.80 -7.84 20.50
C ALA A 150 2.43 -7.49 19.89
N GLN A 151 2.04 -6.23 19.93
CA GLN A 151 0.81 -5.76 19.29
C GLN A 151 0.87 -5.91 17.76
N ARG A 152 2.01 -5.60 17.13
CA ARG A 152 2.19 -5.77 15.67
C ARG A 152 2.11 -7.23 15.26
N ILE A 153 2.79 -8.14 15.96
CA ILE A 153 2.70 -9.60 15.72
C ILE A 153 1.24 -10.06 15.84
N LYS A 154 0.56 -9.67 16.92
CA LYS A 154 -0.86 -10.01 17.12
C LYS A 154 -1.75 -9.50 15.99
N TYR A 155 -1.51 -8.27 15.53
CA TYR A 155 -2.26 -7.67 14.42
C TYR A 155 -2.07 -8.45 13.12
N ILE A 156 -0.82 -8.77 12.77
CA ILE A 156 -0.46 -9.47 11.53
C ILE A 156 -1.03 -10.89 11.53
N LEU A 157 -0.79 -11.66 12.60
CA LEU A 157 -1.29 -13.04 12.73
C LEU A 157 -2.82 -13.09 12.88
N GLY A 158 -3.45 -12.01 13.32
CA GLY A 158 -4.90 -11.92 13.48
C GLY A 158 -5.67 -11.68 12.18
N GLN A 159 -5.00 -11.32 11.07
CA GLN A 159 -5.66 -11.09 9.80
C GLN A 159 -6.22 -12.40 9.21
N LYS A 160 -7.45 -12.34 8.70
CA LYS A 160 -8.09 -13.46 8.02
C LYS A 160 -7.95 -13.34 6.51
N ALA A 161 -7.85 -14.48 5.83
CA ALA A 161 -7.79 -14.50 4.38
C ALA A 161 -9.07 -13.89 3.78
N SER A 162 -8.91 -13.01 2.78
CA SER A 162 -10.04 -12.48 2.02
C SER A 162 -10.67 -13.60 1.19
N ILE A 163 -11.99 -13.75 1.28
CA ILE A 163 -12.76 -14.75 0.56
C ILE A 163 -13.63 -14.01 -0.45
N LEU A 164 -13.47 -14.33 -1.74
CA LEU A 164 -14.40 -13.85 -2.76
C LEU A 164 -15.66 -14.71 -2.71
N PRO A 165 -16.87 -14.11 -2.76
CA PRO A 165 -18.09 -14.88 -2.99
C PRO A 165 -17.97 -15.68 -4.28
N GLN A 166 -18.41 -16.94 -4.25
CA GLN A 166 -18.54 -17.80 -5.44
C GLN A 166 -19.89 -17.58 -6.10
#